data_AF-A0A1V9R7M8-F1
#
_entry.id   AF-A0A1V9R7M8-F1
#
_cell.length_a   1.000
_cell.length_b   1.000
_cell.length_c   1.000
_cell.angle_alpha   90.00
_cell.angle_beta   90.00
_cell.angle_gamma   90.00
#
_symmetry.space_group_name_H-M   'P 1'
#
loop_
_entity.id
_entity.type
_entity.pdbx_description
1 polymer ?
#
loop_
_entity_poly.entity_id
_entity_poly.type
_entity_poly.pdbx_seq_one_letter_code
_entity_poly.pdbx_strand_id
1 'polypeptide(L)'
;MNIRGCIDLLIDGKKRREYKEHKKYAKLDALEKLSDRKLMIEKSELESTQSMVKMILTSIVVIFFISIVGFISTIGIRTVINYLRIMGSNNLSDYQLLEAKLTMYIVLGVAVIIIVSLIVILFLFIKSQKSKKELLDLYIFEENRRKKVRKDD
;
A
#
# COMPACT_ATOMS: atom_id res chain seq x y z
N MET A 1 18.08 17.94 -8.95
CA MET A 1 18.85 16.70 -8.64
C MET A 1 19.23 16.06 -9.96
N ASN A 2 20.52 15.84 -10.22
CA ASN A 2 21.02 15.38 -11.53
C ASN A 2 20.74 13.88 -11.77
N ILE A 3 20.52 13.46 -13.03
CA ILE A 3 20.18 12.07 -13.40
C ILE A 3 21.21 11.07 -12.87
N ARG A 4 22.51 11.40 -12.91
CA ARG A 4 23.60 10.59 -12.33
C ARG A 4 23.45 10.38 -10.82
N GLY A 5 23.00 11.39 -10.08
CA GLY A 5 22.76 11.28 -8.64
C GLY A 5 21.58 10.37 -8.28
N CYS A 6 20.59 10.25 -9.17
CA CYS A 6 19.47 9.33 -8.99
C CYS A 6 19.89 7.87 -9.21
N ILE A 7 20.75 7.62 -10.20
CA ILE A 7 21.32 6.30 -10.50
C ILE A 7 22.25 5.84 -9.35
N ASP A 8 23.09 6.75 -8.83
CA ASP A 8 23.94 6.48 -7.67
C ASP A 8 23.13 6.10 -6.42
N LEU A 9 21.99 6.78 -6.19
CA LEU A 9 21.08 6.43 -5.10
C LEU A 9 20.35 5.10 -5.34
N LEU A 10 20.19 4.65 -6.58
CA LEU A 10 19.57 3.35 -6.90
C LEU A 10 20.52 2.17 -6.74
N ILE A 11 21.83 2.40 -6.90
CA ILE A 11 22.87 1.37 -6.87
C ILE A 11 23.52 1.28 -5.48
N ASP A 12 23.77 2.41 -4.82
CA ASP A 12 24.51 2.45 -3.56
C ASP A 12 23.58 2.57 -2.33
N GLY A 13 23.61 1.54 -1.47
CA GLY A 13 22.84 1.50 -0.24
C GLY A 13 23.32 2.50 0.82
N LYS A 14 24.61 2.86 0.83
CA LYS A 14 25.22 3.78 1.79
C LYS A 14 24.81 5.22 1.48
N LYS A 15 24.97 5.66 0.22
CA LYS A 15 24.48 6.96 -0.26
C LYS A 15 22.97 7.15 -0.03
N ARG A 16 22.18 6.08 -0.12
CA ARG A 16 20.74 6.10 0.20
C ARG A 16 20.43 6.39 1.66
N ARG A 17 21.28 5.93 2.60
CA ARG A 17 21.13 6.20 4.03
C ARG A 17 21.51 7.65 4.34
N GLU A 18 22.66 8.10 3.84
CA GLU A 18 23.15 9.47 4.02
C GLU A 18 22.15 10.50 3.47
N TYR A 19 21.58 10.26 2.28
CA TYR A 19 20.54 11.13 1.72
C TYR A 19 19.26 11.17 2.57
N LYS A 20 18.84 10.03 3.13
CA LYS A 20 17.68 9.97 4.03
C LYS A 20 17.94 10.73 5.33
N GLU A 21 19.13 10.61 5.90
CA GLU A 21 19.53 11.32 7.11
C GLU A 21 19.57 12.82 6.86
N HIS A 22 20.24 13.27 5.80
CA HIS A 22 20.26 14.68 5.41
C HIS A 22 18.84 15.25 5.26
N LYS A 23 17.93 14.51 4.62
CA LYS A 23 16.53 14.93 4.45
C LYS A 23 15.77 15.00 5.79
N LYS A 24 16.10 14.13 6.76
CA LYS A 24 15.54 14.20 8.12
C LYS A 24 16.06 15.42 8.87
N TYR A 25 17.36 15.70 8.80
CA TYR A 25 17.98 16.88 9.43
C TYR A 25 17.43 18.19 8.85
N ALA A 26 17.30 18.29 7.53
CA ALA A 26 16.69 19.46 6.89
C ALA A 26 15.22 19.68 7.33
N LYS A 27 14.48 18.59 7.56
CA LYS A 27 13.13 18.66 8.12
C LYS A 27 13.12 19.08 9.59
N LEU A 28 14.05 18.58 10.40
CA LEU A 28 14.20 19.00 11.80
C LEU A 28 14.52 20.49 11.91
N ASP A 29 15.43 21.01 11.09
CA ASP A 29 15.75 22.46 11.04
C ASP A 29 14.53 23.31 10.62
N ALA A 30 13.71 22.81 9.69
CA ALA A 30 12.47 23.47 9.33
C ALA A 30 11.43 23.43 10.48
N LEU A 31 11.38 22.34 11.24
CA LEU A 31 10.51 22.19 12.42
C LEU A 31 10.95 23.10 13.57
N GLU A 32 12.26 23.24 13.79
CA GLU A 32 12.83 24.13 14.81
C GLU A 32 12.39 25.59 14.59
N LYS A 33 12.30 26.03 13.34
CA LYS A 33 11.86 27.39 12.97
C LYS A 33 10.35 27.61 13.09
N LEU A 34 9.56 26.56 13.31
CA LEU A 34 8.10 26.67 13.47
C LEU A 34 7.71 27.08 14.90
N SER A 35 6.74 27.99 15.00
CA SER A 35 6.10 28.35 16.28
C SER A 35 5.40 27.15 16.92
N ASP A 36 5.42 27.06 18.25
CA ASP A 36 4.81 25.97 19.02
C ASP A 36 3.35 25.71 18.68
N ARG A 37 2.58 26.78 18.44
CA ARG A 37 1.16 26.67 18.06
C ARG A 37 1.00 25.99 16.71
N LYS A 38 1.85 26.34 15.75
CA LYS A 38 1.82 25.79 14.38
C LYS A 38 2.32 24.35 14.35
N LEU A 39 3.34 24.03 15.16
CA LEU A 39 3.85 22.67 15.32
C LEU A 39 2.79 21.71 15.90
N MET A 40 2.04 22.15 16.92
CA MET A 40 0.93 21.35 17.48
C MET A 40 -0.22 21.15 16.48
N ILE A 41 -0.61 22.19 15.74
CA ILE A 41 -1.68 22.10 14.72
C ILE A 41 -1.28 21.11 13.63
N GLU A 42 -0.11 21.29 13.02
CA GLU A 42 0.38 20.41 11.94
C GLU A 42 0.54 18.96 12.41
N LYS A 43 1.03 18.74 13.64
CA LYS A 43 1.09 17.40 14.22
C LYS A 43 -0.31 16.77 14.33
N SER A 44 -1.26 17.50 14.91
CA SER A 44 -2.62 16.99 15.11
C SER A 44 -3.33 16.66 13.79
N GLU A 45 -3.12 17.49 12.77
CA GLU A 45 -3.63 17.29 11.41
C GLU A 45 -2.99 16.05 10.77
N LEU A 46 -1.69 15.84 10.98
CA LEU A 46 -0.97 14.68 10.46
C LEU A 46 -1.45 13.37 11.10
N GLU A 47 -1.66 13.36 12.43
CA GLU A 47 -2.19 12.21 13.17
C GLU A 47 -3.61 11.86 12.71
N SER A 48 -4.47 12.88 12.62
CA SER A 48 -5.82 12.79 12.06
C SER A 48 -5.80 12.17 10.67
N THR A 49 -5.01 12.75 9.76
CA THR A 49 -4.91 12.30 8.37
C THR A 49 -4.35 10.89 8.27
N GLN A 50 -3.36 10.53 9.10
CA GLN A 50 -2.79 9.18 9.12
C GLN A 50 -3.83 8.15 9.58
N SER A 51 -4.55 8.45 10.65
CA SER A 51 -5.61 7.59 11.19
C SER A 51 -6.75 7.42 10.18
N MET A 52 -7.24 8.52 9.59
CA MET A 52 -8.31 8.51 8.60
C MET A 52 -7.92 7.71 7.35
N VAL A 53 -6.71 7.94 6.81
CA VAL A 53 -6.20 7.20 5.64
C VAL A 53 -6.03 5.71 5.95
N LYS A 54 -5.58 5.36 7.17
CA LYS A 54 -5.47 3.96 7.59
C LYS A 54 -6.83 3.29 7.66
N MET A 55 -7.84 3.96 8.23
CA MET A 55 -9.21 3.44 8.32
C MET A 55 -9.83 3.26 6.93
N ILE A 56 -9.84 4.31 6.10
CA ILE A 56 -10.42 4.26 4.75
C ILE A 56 -9.80 3.13 3.93
N LEU A 57 -8.47 3.01 3.94
CA LEU A 57 -7.85 1.96 3.15
C LEU A 57 -8.10 0.56 3.69
N THR A 58 -8.08 0.39 5.02
CA THR A 58 -8.40 -0.93 5.62
C THR A 58 -9.81 -1.35 5.21
N SER A 59 -10.78 -0.43 5.22
CA SER A 59 -12.14 -0.69 4.76
C SER A 59 -12.19 -1.06 3.27
N ILE A 60 -11.48 -0.33 2.40
CA ILE A 60 -11.40 -0.64 0.97
C ILE A 60 -10.81 -2.02 0.74
N VAL A 61 -9.70 -2.37 1.41
CA VAL A 61 -9.07 -3.69 1.27
C VAL A 61 -10.00 -4.81 1.73
N VAL A 62 -10.71 -4.63 2.85
CA VAL A 62 -11.66 -5.64 3.36
C VAL A 62 -12.82 -5.84 2.39
N ILE A 63 -13.45 -4.75 1.91
CA ILE A 63 -14.54 -4.83 0.93
C ILE A 63 -14.05 -5.54 -0.33
N PHE A 64 -12.89 -5.14 -0.84
CA PHE A 64 -12.33 -5.71 -2.06
C PHE A 64 -11.97 -7.19 -1.90
N PHE A 65 -11.44 -7.58 -0.74
CA PHE A 65 -11.17 -8.98 -0.42
C PHE A 65 -12.45 -9.82 -0.41
N ILE A 66 -13.51 -9.34 0.25
CA ILE A 66 -14.82 -10.00 0.26
C ILE A 66 -15.37 -10.13 -1.17
N SER A 67 -15.27 -9.07 -1.99
CA SER A 67 -15.71 -9.09 -3.39
C SER A 67 -14.95 -10.13 -4.21
N ILE A 68 -13.64 -10.25 -4.05
CA ILE A 68 -12.83 -11.25 -4.76
C ILE A 68 -13.18 -12.65 -4.33
N VAL A 69 -13.29 -12.90 -3.02
CA VAL A 69 -13.67 -14.22 -2.49
C VAL A 69 -15.05 -14.61 -3.01
N GLY A 70 -16.01 -13.68 -3.02
CA GLY A 70 -17.34 -13.88 -3.58
C GLY A 70 -17.32 -14.13 -5.10
N PHE A 71 -16.49 -13.41 -5.85
CA PHE A 71 -16.34 -13.60 -7.29
C PHE A 71 -15.76 -14.97 -7.63
N ILE A 72 -14.66 -15.35 -6.97
CA ILE A 72 -14.00 -16.65 -7.17
C ILE A 72 -14.92 -17.80 -6.74
N SER A 73 -15.62 -17.67 -5.61
CA SER A 73 -16.54 -18.71 -5.16
C SER A 73 -17.71 -18.87 -6.14
N THR A 74 -18.31 -17.78 -6.61
CA THR A 74 -19.50 -17.87 -7.47
C THR A 74 -19.15 -18.30 -8.89
N ILE A 75 -18.16 -17.65 -9.50
CA ILE A 75 -17.80 -17.91 -10.91
C ILE A 75 -16.89 -19.13 -11.01
N GLY A 76 -15.87 -19.23 -10.17
CA GLY A 76 -14.91 -20.34 -10.21
C GLY A 76 -15.59 -21.69 -9.97
N ILE A 77 -16.43 -21.80 -8.93
CA ILE A 77 -17.15 -23.05 -8.64
C ILE A 77 -18.10 -23.39 -9.79
N ARG A 78 -18.83 -22.39 -10.33
CA ARG A 78 -19.77 -22.60 -11.44
C ARG A 78 -19.06 -23.07 -12.71
N THR A 79 -17.89 -22.50 -13.03
CA THR A 79 -17.07 -22.91 -14.17
C THR A 79 -16.53 -24.32 -13.98
N VAL A 80 -16.06 -24.68 -12.77
CA VAL A 80 -15.57 -26.04 -12.47
C VAL A 80 -16.69 -27.07 -12.55
N ILE A 81 -17.86 -26.79 -11.97
CA ILE A 81 -19.04 -27.67 -12.06
C ILE A 81 -19.45 -27.88 -13.52
N ASN A 82 -19.50 -26.82 -14.32
CA ASN A 82 -19.82 -26.93 -15.74
C ASN A 82 -18.76 -27.76 -16.49
N TYR A 83 -17.48 -27.57 -16.20
CA TYR A 83 -16.41 -28.36 -16.80
C TYR A 83 -16.51 -29.86 -16.44
N LEU A 84 -16.76 -30.18 -15.17
CA LEU A 84 -16.94 -31.56 -14.71
C LEU A 84 -18.21 -32.21 -15.30
N ARG A 85 -19.32 -31.47 -15.40
CA ARG A 85 -20.55 -31.93 -16.03
C ARG A 85 -20.35 -32.23 -17.52
N ILE A 86 -19.59 -31.38 -18.20
CA ILE A 86 -19.20 -31.58 -19.59
C ILE A 86 -18.37 -32.87 -19.66
N MET A 87 -17.27 -32.99 -18.92
CA MET A 87 -16.36 -34.14 -18.97
C MET A 87 -17.00 -35.50 -18.62
N GLY A 88 -18.06 -35.52 -17.79
CA GLY A 88 -18.82 -36.72 -17.44
C GLY A 88 -19.93 -37.11 -18.44
N SER A 89 -20.16 -36.33 -19.49
CA SER A 89 -21.13 -36.62 -20.54
C SER A 89 -20.50 -37.41 -21.69
N ASN A 90 -21.12 -38.51 -22.09
CA ASN A 90 -20.61 -39.38 -23.17
C ASN A 90 -20.85 -38.84 -24.59
N ASN A 91 -21.60 -37.74 -24.75
CA ASN A 91 -21.96 -37.13 -26.04
C ASN A 91 -21.65 -35.63 -26.03
N LEU A 92 -20.38 -35.26 -26.17
CA LEU A 92 -19.95 -33.87 -26.17
C LEU A 92 -19.53 -33.41 -27.56
N SER A 93 -19.92 -32.19 -27.91
CA SER A 93 -19.29 -31.49 -29.03
C SER A 93 -17.97 -30.88 -28.56
N ASP A 94 -16.92 -30.99 -29.38
CA ASP A 94 -15.60 -30.38 -29.12
C ASP A 94 -15.70 -28.87 -28.83
N TYR A 95 -16.72 -28.23 -29.39
CA TYR A 95 -17.07 -26.83 -29.16
C TYR A 95 -17.39 -26.52 -27.68
N GLN A 96 -18.19 -27.35 -27.01
CA GLN A 96 -18.55 -27.14 -25.60
C GLN A 96 -17.35 -27.31 -24.67
N LEU A 97 -16.45 -28.26 -24.98
CA LEU A 97 -15.23 -28.46 -24.22
C LEU A 97 -14.26 -27.28 -24.40
N LEU A 98 -14.14 -26.75 -25.61
CA LEU A 98 -13.32 -25.59 -25.91
C LEU A 98 -13.82 -24.34 -25.18
N GLU A 99 -15.14 -24.08 -25.19
CA GLU A 99 -15.76 -22.95 -24.51
C GLU A 99 -15.54 -22.99 -22.99
N ALA A 100 -15.68 -24.18 -22.38
CA ALA A 100 -15.45 -24.35 -20.94
C ALA A 100 -13.98 -24.12 -20.55
N LYS A 101 -13.02 -24.62 -21.34
CA LYS A 101 -11.59 -24.36 -21.14
C LYS A 101 -11.28 -22.87 -21.26
N LEU A 102 -11.79 -22.22 -22.30
CA LEU A 102 -11.55 -20.81 -22.56
C LEU A 102 -12.10 -19.94 -21.42
N THR A 103 -13.30 -20.24 -20.94
CA THR A 103 -13.91 -19.59 -19.77
C THR A 103 -13.06 -19.76 -18.52
N MET A 104 -12.54 -20.97 -18.27
CA MET A 104 -11.66 -21.24 -17.12
C MET A 104 -10.37 -20.42 -17.17
N TYR A 105 -9.73 -20.32 -18.34
CA TYR A 105 -8.52 -19.53 -18.52
C TYR A 105 -8.77 -18.03 -18.33
N ILE A 106 -9.90 -17.50 -18.82
CA ILE A 106 -10.27 -16.09 -18.60
C ILE A 106 -10.45 -15.81 -17.11
N VAL A 107 -11.18 -16.67 -16.39
CA VAL A 107 -11.41 -16.52 -14.95
C VAL A 107 -10.10 -16.57 -14.16
N LEU A 108 -9.20 -17.50 -14.49
CA LEU A 108 -7.86 -17.58 -13.91
C LEU A 108 -7.02 -16.33 -14.21
N GLY A 109 -7.03 -15.87 -15.47
CA GLY A 109 -6.29 -14.68 -15.88
C GLY A 109 -6.75 -13.41 -15.15
N VAL A 110 -8.06 -13.21 -15.05
CA VAL A 110 -8.65 -12.09 -14.28
C VAL A 110 -8.27 -12.18 -12.80
N ALA A 111 -8.34 -13.37 -12.20
CA ALA A 111 -7.95 -13.56 -10.80
C ALA A 111 -6.48 -13.19 -10.55
N VAL A 112 -5.57 -13.60 -11.44
CA VAL A 112 -4.13 -13.25 -11.34
C VAL A 112 -3.91 -11.74 -11.43
N ILE A 113 -4.54 -11.06 -12.38
CA ILE A 113 -4.43 -9.60 -12.54
C ILE A 113 -4.87 -8.87 -11.28
N ILE A 114 -5.97 -9.33 -10.67
CA ILE A 114 -6.50 -8.76 -9.44
C ILE A 114 -5.52 -8.94 -8.27
N ILE A 115 -4.94 -10.14 -8.11
CA ILE A 115 -3.95 -10.44 -7.06
C ILE A 115 -2.71 -9.56 -7.22
N VAL A 116 -2.16 -9.46 -8.43
CA VAL A 116 -0.96 -8.64 -8.70
C VAL A 116 -1.24 -7.17 -8.40
N SER A 117 -2.40 -6.66 -8.81
CA SER A 117 -2.83 -5.28 -8.52
C SER A 117 -2.93 -5.02 -7.01
N LEU A 118 -3.48 -5.97 -6.25
CA LEU A 118 -3.57 -5.89 -4.79
C LEU A 118 -2.20 -5.82 -4.11
N ILE A 119 -1.24 -6.63 -4.57
CA ILE A 119 0.13 -6.63 -4.02
C ILE A 119 0.77 -5.24 -4.22
N VAL A 120 0.60 -4.64 -5.39
CA VAL A 120 1.12 -3.30 -5.68
C VAL A 120 0.49 -2.25 -4.77
N ILE A 121 -0.83 -2.29 -4.60
CA ILE A 121 -1.55 -1.36 -3.71
C ILE A 121 -1.09 -1.51 -2.26
N LEU A 122 -0.98 -2.74 -1.76
CA LEU A 122 -0.48 -3.03 -0.41
C LEU A 122 0.95 -2.54 -0.22
N PHE A 123 1.83 -2.76 -1.19
CA PHE A 123 3.21 -2.28 -1.13
C PHE A 123 3.29 -0.76 -1.05
N LEU A 124 2.56 -0.05 -1.93
CA LEU A 124 2.49 1.42 -1.92
C LEU A 124 1.93 1.94 -0.60
N PHE A 125 0.94 1.24 -0.03
CA PHE A 125 0.37 1.59 1.27
C PHE A 125 1.36 1.45 2.42
N ILE A 126 2.04 0.30 2.53
CA ILE A 126 3.06 0.08 3.56
C ILE A 126 4.13 1.16 3.48
N LYS A 127 4.57 1.50 2.26
CA LYS A 127 5.53 2.57 2.02
C LYS A 127 5.00 3.94 2.46
N SER A 128 3.75 4.26 2.16
CA SER A 128 3.09 5.50 2.56
C SER A 128 2.95 5.62 4.08
N GLN A 129 2.49 4.55 4.74
CA GLN A 129 2.36 4.49 6.20
C GLN A 129 3.71 4.66 6.91
N LYS A 130 4.76 4.01 6.40
CA LYS A 130 6.11 4.16 6.94
C LYS A 130 6.61 5.60 6.83
N SER A 131 6.40 6.25 5.69
CA SER A 131 6.82 7.65 5.49
C SER A 131 6.06 8.62 6.40
N LYS A 132 4.77 8.39 6.64
CA LYS A 132 3.98 9.24 7.55
C LYS A 132 4.39 9.03 9.00
N LYS A 133 4.62 7.79 9.42
CA LYS A 133 5.13 7.46 10.76
C LYS A 133 6.50 8.10 11.02
N GLU A 134 7.43 7.99 10.06
CA GLU A 134 8.74 8.63 10.16
C GLU A 134 8.63 10.17 10.27
N LEU A 135 7.62 10.79 9.66
CA LEU A 135 7.37 12.23 9.82
C LEU A 135 6.84 12.55 11.22
N LEU A 136 5.86 11.77 11.69
CA LEU A 136 5.24 11.97 13.00
C LEU A 136 6.25 11.84 14.13
N ASP A 137 7.15 10.86 14.05
CA ASP A 137 8.24 10.67 15.01
C ASP A 137 9.16 11.91 15.11
N LEU A 138 9.38 12.63 14.00
CA LEU A 138 10.17 13.88 14.00
C LEU A 138 9.42 15.03 14.70
N TYR A 139 8.10 15.16 14.49
CA TYR A 139 7.29 16.14 15.20
C TYR A 139 7.25 15.87 16.71
N ILE A 140 7.10 14.59 17.11
CA ILE A 140 7.11 14.18 18.53
C ILE A 140 8.49 14.45 19.16
N PHE A 141 9.57 14.17 18.43
CA PHE A 141 10.92 14.44 18.90
C PHE A 141 11.14 15.93 19.19
N GLU A 142 10.77 16.81 18.26
CA GLU A 142 10.92 18.26 18.42
C GLU A 142 10.07 18.80 19.58
N GLU A 143 8.82 18.34 19.71
CA GLU A 143 7.96 18.70 20.84
C GLU A 143 8.57 18.28 22.19
N ASN A 144 9.12 17.07 22.28
CA ASN A 144 9.77 16.58 23.49
C ASN A 144 11.05 17.36 23.82
N ARG A 145 11.80 17.81 22.81
CA ARG A 145 12.98 18.68 22.99
C ARG A 145 12.57 19.99 23.65
N ARG A 146 11.55 20.67 23.11
CA ARG A 146 11.05 21.95 23.65
C ARG A 146 10.48 21.82 25.05
N LYS A 147 9.80 20.71 25.36
CA LYS A 147 9.29 20.42 26.72
C LYS A 147 10.40 20.20 27.75
N LYS A 148 11.57 19.69 27.33
CA LYS A 148 12.75 19.57 28.21
C LYS A 148 13.38 20.93 28.48
N VAL A 149 13.62 21.72 27.43
CA VAL A 149 14.19 23.08 27.56
C VAL A 149 13.37 23.94 28.52
N ARG A 150 12.04 23.96 28.39
CA ARG A 150 11.16 24.72 29.31
C ARG A 150 11.09 24.20 30.76
N LYS A 151 11.63 23.02 31.05
CA LYS A 151 11.70 22.47 32.42
C LYS A 151 13.03 22.80 33.10
N ASP A 152 14.03 23.17 32.32
CA ASP A 152 15.38 23.49 32.77
C ASP A 152 15.59 25.02 32.93
N ASP A 153 14.59 25.82 32.55
CA ASP A 153 14.44 27.27 32.79
C ASP A 153 13.52 27.55 33.99
#